data_AF-A0A7S0W513-F1
#
_entry.id   AF-A0A7S0W513-F1
#
_cell.length_a   1.000
_cell.length_b   1.000
_cell.length_c   1.000
_cell.angle_alpha   90.00
_cell.angle_beta   90.00
_cell.angle_gamma   90.00
#
_symmetry.space_group_name_H-M   'P 1'
#
loop_
_entity.id
_entity.type
_entity.pdbx_description
1 polymer ?
#
loop_
_entity_poly.entity_id
_entity_poly.type
_entity_poly.pdbx_seq_one_letter_code
_entity_poly.pdbx_strand_id
1 'polypeptide(L)'
;RPAGEVSYLEKEDYGQVPAYLEGVKKQIQQEYDLIRRIEEEAGKEELEHVEMMSDQERQGLLDGLKQTWEVVNREYQGLSFTLDTESKKKRKEDCESKLTQIEKDIGFLSKKFVFLTPDPHPDGLGGGGG
;
A
#
# COMPACT_ATOMS: atom_id res chain seq x y z
N ARG A 1 6.98 -31.52 -35.31
CA ARG A 1 7.22 -30.20 -35.94
C ARG A 1 7.81 -29.30 -34.85
N PRO A 2 9.02 -28.73 -35.00
CA PRO A 2 9.52 -27.79 -34.01
C PRO A 2 8.76 -26.47 -34.14
N ALA A 3 8.45 -25.83 -33.01
CA ALA A 3 7.82 -24.52 -32.97
C ALA A 3 8.80 -23.48 -33.56
N GLY A 4 8.32 -22.64 -34.48
CA GLY A 4 9.13 -21.65 -35.18
C GLY A 4 9.77 -20.65 -34.22
N GLU A 5 10.99 -20.25 -34.56
CA GLU A 5 11.82 -19.28 -33.84
C GLU A 5 11.11 -17.90 -33.84
N VAL A 6 10.85 -17.34 -32.65
CA VAL A 6 10.19 -16.02 -32.54
C VAL A 6 11.24 -14.95 -32.79
N SER A 7 11.14 -14.25 -33.91
CA SER A 7 12.01 -13.11 -34.23
C SER A 7 11.58 -11.89 -33.40
N TYR A 8 12.37 -11.54 -32.39
CA TYR A 8 12.11 -10.39 -31.53
C TYR A 8 12.33 -9.04 -32.23
N LEU A 9 13.04 -9.03 -33.36
CA LEU A 9 13.30 -7.84 -34.18
C LEU A 9 12.13 -7.49 -35.11
N GLU A 10 11.25 -8.45 -35.39
CA GLU A 10 10.11 -8.28 -36.31
C GLU A 10 8.80 -7.90 -35.59
N LYS A 11 8.86 -7.63 -34.28
CA LYS A 11 7.69 -7.16 -33.55
C LYS A 11 7.28 -5.77 -34.02
N GLU A 12 5.97 -5.56 -34.16
CA GLU A 12 5.42 -4.27 -34.63
C GLU A 12 5.79 -3.09 -33.74
N ASP A 13 5.97 -3.34 -32.44
CA ASP A 13 6.35 -2.36 -31.41
C ASP A 13 7.87 -2.32 -31.15
N TYR A 14 8.68 -3.02 -31.94
CA TYR A 14 10.14 -3.01 -31.78
C TYR A 14 10.70 -1.59 -31.98
N GLY A 15 11.42 -1.09 -30.99
CA GLY A 15 11.97 0.27 -30.98
C GLY A 15 10.95 1.37 -30.63
N GLN A 16 9.68 1.03 -30.37
CA GLN A 16 8.68 1.96 -29.87
C GLN A 16 8.71 2.02 -28.35
N VAL A 17 8.42 3.19 -27.78
CA VAL A 17 8.27 3.35 -26.33
C VAL A 17 6.90 2.79 -25.94
N PRO A 18 6.81 1.77 -25.09
CA PRO A 18 5.52 1.24 -24.67
C PRO A 18 4.66 2.28 -23.94
N ALA A 19 3.37 2.32 -24.26
CA ALA A 19 2.43 3.31 -23.73
C ALA A 19 2.38 3.36 -22.18
N TYR A 20 2.63 2.22 -21.51
CA TYR A 20 2.62 2.17 -20.04
C TYR A 20 3.74 3.04 -19.41
N LEU A 21 4.85 3.29 -20.13
CA LEU A 21 5.96 4.09 -19.61
C LEU A 21 5.58 5.57 -19.43
N GLU A 22 4.65 6.09 -20.23
CA GLU A 22 4.12 7.44 -20.03
C GLU A 22 3.30 7.54 -18.73
N GLY A 23 2.52 6.49 -18.42
CA GLY A 23 1.80 6.36 -17.15
C GLY A 23 2.75 6.33 -15.96
N VAL A 24 3.82 5.55 -16.05
CA VAL A 24 4.86 5.47 -15.00
C VAL A 24 5.54 6.82 -14.81
N LYS A 25 5.92 7.52 -15.89
CA LYS A 25 6.51 8.87 -15.81
C LYS A 25 5.57 9.87 -15.14
N LYS A 26 4.28 9.84 -15.48
CA LYS A 26 3.28 10.72 -14.87
C LYS A 26 3.11 10.44 -13.37
N GLN A 27 3.09 9.17 -12.98
CA GLN A 27 3.05 8.78 -11.57
C GLN A 27 4.27 9.30 -10.82
N ILE A 28 5.48 9.06 -11.34
CA ILE A 28 6.73 9.57 -10.75
C ILE A 28 6.68 11.11 -10.57
N GLN A 29 6.21 11.83 -11.59
CA GLN A 29 6.11 13.29 -11.54
C GLN A 29 5.13 13.77 -10.46
N GLN A 30 3.96 13.14 -10.35
CA GLN A 30 2.95 13.47 -9.34
C GLN A 30 3.45 13.25 -7.92
N GLU A 31 4.23 12.19 -7.68
CA GLU A 31 4.85 11.94 -6.37
C GLU A 31 5.92 12.98 -6.04
N TYR A 32 6.77 13.37 -7.00
CA TYR A 32 7.73 14.47 -6.79
C TYR A 32 7.06 15.82 -6.52
N ASP A 33 5.90 16.07 -7.14
CA ASP A 33 5.12 17.28 -6.86
C ASP A 33 4.51 17.23 -5.44
N LEU A 34 4.09 16.05 -4.97
CA LEU A 34 3.60 15.86 -3.60
C LEU A 34 4.70 16.12 -2.57
N ILE A 35 5.90 15.54 -2.76
CA ILE A 35 7.05 15.77 -1.88
C ILE A 35 7.36 17.25 -1.82
N ARG A 36 7.49 17.93 -2.96
CA ARG A 36 7.77 19.38 -2.98
C ARG A 36 6.73 20.20 -2.23
N ARG A 37 5.45 19.84 -2.31
CA ARG A 37 4.40 20.52 -1.53
C ARG A 37 4.55 20.28 -0.03
N ILE A 38 4.87 19.05 0.38
CA ILE A 38 5.16 18.73 1.78
C ILE A 38 6.41 19.52 2.23
N GLU A 39 7.44 19.65 1.39
CA GLU A 39 8.64 20.45 1.66
C GLU A 39 8.37 21.96 1.76
N GLU A 40 7.41 22.46 1.01
CA GLU A 40 6.99 23.86 1.03
C GLU A 40 6.09 24.19 2.23
N GLU A 41 5.23 23.25 2.63
CA GLU A 41 4.28 23.40 3.75
C GLU A 41 4.90 23.09 5.11
N ALA A 42 5.78 22.10 5.17
CA ALA A 42 6.47 21.70 6.39
C ALA A 42 7.84 22.38 6.42
N GLY A 43 8.04 23.32 7.35
CA GLY A 43 9.34 23.96 7.54
C GLY A 43 10.47 22.92 7.69
N LYS A 44 11.72 23.29 7.36
CA LYS A 44 12.90 22.40 7.28
C LYS A 44 13.08 21.35 8.39
N GLU A 45 12.52 21.58 9.57
CA GLU A 45 12.60 20.67 10.73
C GLU A 45 11.68 19.43 10.62
N GLU A 46 10.53 19.52 9.97
CA GLU A 46 9.60 18.38 9.79
C GLU A 46 10.06 17.42 8.68
N LEU A 47 10.89 17.92 7.75
CA LEU A 47 11.39 17.17 6.59
C LEU A 47 12.57 16.25 6.88
N GLU A 48 13.28 16.43 7.99
CA GLU A 48 14.35 15.50 8.41
C GLU A 48 13.85 14.08 8.64
N HIS A 49 12.54 13.89 8.60
CA HIS A 49 11.86 12.72 9.12
C HIS A 49 11.00 12.01 8.06
N VAL A 50 10.88 12.53 6.83
CA VAL A 50 10.12 11.85 5.77
C VAL A 50 11.01 10.81 5.08
N GLU A 51 10.86 9.55 5.47
CA GLU A 51 11.66 8.44 4.93
C GLU A 51 10.87 7.60 3.92
N MET A 52 11.51 7.20 2.82
CA MET A 52 10.91 6.25 1.88
C MET A 52 11.04 4.83 2.41
N MET A 53 9.93 4.11 2.51
CA MET A 53 9.91 2.70 2.87
C MET A 53 10.69 1.88 1.83
N SER A 54 11.57 0.98 2.29
CA SER A 54 12.32 0.13 1.37
C SER A 54 11.41 -0.87 0.65
N ASP A 55 11.80 -1.27 -0.57
CA ASP A 55 11.04 -2.27 -1.34
C ASP A 55 10.92 -3.61 -0.59
N GLN A 56 11.95 -4.00 0.16
CA GLN A 56 11.96 -5.23 0.95
C GLN A 56 10.95 -5.18 2.10
N GLU A 57 10.95 -4.10 2.89
CA GLU A 57 10.01 -3.91 3.99
C GLU A 57 8.57 -3.85 3.47
N ARG A 58 8.34 -3.09 2.41
CA ARG A 58 7.01 -2.99 1.77
C ARG A 58 6.53 -4.36 1.29
N GLN A 59 7.39 -5.15 0.65
CA GLN A 59 7.02 -6.48 0.18
C GLN A 59 6.72 -7.42 1.35
N GLY A 60 7.51 -7.37 2.43
CA GLY A 60 7.24 -8.13 3.65
C GLY A 60 5.89 -7.78 4.27
N LEU A 61 5.55 -6.49 4.34
CA LEU A 61 4.24 -6.04 4.82
C LEU A 61 3.10 -6.52 3.91
N LEU A 62 3.25 -6.40 2.59
CA LEU A 62 2.26 -6.90 1.63
C LEU A 62 2.00 -8.39 1.78
N ASP A 63 3.05 -9.19 1.95
CA ASP A 63 2.92 -10.64 2.11
C ASP A 63 2.22 -10.99 3.42
N GLY A 64 2.56 -10.29 4.52
CA GLY A 64 1.88 -10.42 5.81
C GLY A 64 0.40 -10.01 5.76
N LEU A 65 0.07 -8.93 5.06
CA LEU A 65 -1.31 -8.49 4.86
C LEU A 65 -2.11 -9.52 4.06
N LYS A 66 -1.54 -10.08 2.99
CA LYS A 66 -2.20 -11.14 2.20
C LYS A 66 -2.45 -12.39 3.04
N GLN A 67 -1.47 -12.82 3.85
CA GLN A 67 -1.65 -13.95 4.75
C GLN A 67 -2.76 -13.67 5.77
N THR A 68 -2.79 -12.47 6.34
CA THR A 68 -3.84 -12.05 7.27
C THR A 68 -5.21 -12.02 6.60
N TRP A 69 -5.28 -11.51 5.36
CA TRP A 69 -6.50 -11.52 4.55
C TRP A 69 -7.01 -12.95 4.35
N GLU A 70 -6.14 -13.90 3.99
CA GLU A 70 -6.53 -15.30 3.80
C GLU A 70 -7.12 -15.92 5.07
N VAL A 71 -6.54 -15.62 6.24
CA VAL A 71 -7.04 -16.10 7.53
C VAL A 71 -8.43 -15.53 7.84
N VAL A 72 -8.58 -14.21 7.74
CA VAL A 72 -9.86 -13.53 8.04
C VAL A 72 -10.94 -13.92 7.02
N ASN A 73 -10.58 -14.02 5.73
CA ASN A 73 -11.51 -14.41 4.68
C ASN A 73 -11.97 -15.87 4.86
N ARG A 74 -11.08 -16.77 5.28
CA ARG A 74 -11.47 -18.15 5.62
C ARG A 74 -12.44 -18.19 6.80
N GLU A 75 -12.21 -17.37 7.82
CA GLU A 75 -13.15 -17.23 8.94
C GLU A 75 -14.51 -16.70 8.47
N TYR A 76 -14.51 -15.66 7.64
CA TYR A 76 -15.72 -15.06 7.07
C TYR A 76 -16.52 -16.06 6.23
N GLN A 77 -15.86 -16.80 5.34
CA GLN A 77 -16.50 -17.83 4.50
C GLN A 77 -17.01 -19.02 5.31
N GLY A 78 -16.40 -19.29 6.47
CA GLY A 78 -16.85 -20.32 7.41
C GLY A 78 -18.04 -19.91 8.29
N LEU A 79 -18.52 -18.65 8.19
CA LEU A 79 -19.66 -18.20 8.98
C LEU A 79 -20.95 -18.91 8.55
N SER A 80 -21.82 -19.14 9.53
CA SER A 80 -23.17 -19.67 9.32
C SER A 80 -23.95 -18.75 8.39
N PHE A 81 -24.65 -19.34 7.41
CA PHE A 81 -25.56 -18.59 6.53
C PHE A 81 -26.64 -17.83 7.31
N THR A 82 -27.10 -18.39 8.44
CA THR A 82 -28.08 -17.72 9.30
C THR A 82 -27.40 -16.84 10.35
N LEU A 83 -27.87 -15.60 10.47
CA LEU A 83 -27.35 -14.56 11.37
C LEU A 83 -28.36 -14.23 12.49
N ASP A 84 -28.96 -15.27 13.05
CA ASP A 84 -30.14 -15.13 13.93
C ASP A 84 -29.83 -14.58 15.32
N THR A 85 -28.55 -14.53 15.68
CA THR A 85 -28.08 -14.04 16.99
C THR A 85 -27.17 -12.84 16.80
N GLU A 86 -27.25 -11.87 17.69
CA GLU A 86 -26.39 -10.67 17.68
C GLU A 86 -24.89 -11.02 17.66
N SER A 87 -24.46 -12.08 18.36
CA SER A 87 -23.06 -12.53 18.32
C SER A 87 -22.60 -12.97 16.92
N LYS A 88 -23.48 -13.60 16.13
CA LYS A 88 -23.17 -14.02 14.75
C LYS A 88 -23.08 -12.80 13.82
N LYS A 89 -23.99 -11.83 13.96
CA LYS A 89 -23.95 -10.56 13.21
C LYS A 89 -22.66 -9.81 13.50
N LYS A 90 -22.34 -9.62 14.78
CA LYS A 90 -21.11 -8.94 15.21
C LYS A 90 -19.86 -9.60 14.65
N ARG A 91 -19.76 -10.94 14.72
CA ARG A 91 -18.62 -11.66 14.16
C ARG A 91 -18.47 -11.45 12.65
N LYS A 92 -19.58 -11.39 11.92
CA LYS A 92 -19.59 -11.07 10.49
C LYS A 92 -19.09 -9.64 10.23
N GLU A 93 -19.64 -8.66 10.94
CA GLU A 93 -19.24 -7.25 10.83
C GLU A 93 -17.76 -7.03 11.17
N ASP A 94 -17.26 -7.70 12.21
CA ASP A 94 -15.84 -7.65 12.60
C ASP A 94 -14.94 -8.20 11.48
N CYS A 95 -15.35 -9.28 10.81
CA CYS A 95 -14.62 -9.83 9.66
C CYS A 95 -14.66 -8.86 8.46
N GLU A 96 -15.82 -8.30 8.13
CA GLU A 96 -15.98 -7.36 7.01
C GLU A 96 -15.15 -6.09 7.21
N SER A 97 -15.16 -5.55 8.44
CA SER A 97 -14.34 -4.39 8.80
C SER A 97 -12.85 -4.68 8.64
N LYS A 98 -12.38 -5.83 9.12
CA LYS A 98 -10.98 -6.25 8.98
C LYS A 98 -10.59 -6.44 7.51
N LEU A 99 -11.41 -7.13 6.72
CA LEU A 99 -11.14 -7.35 5.30
C LEU A 99 -11.06 -6.01 4.54
N THR A 100 -12.00 -5.10 4.80
CA THR A 100 -12.01 -3.77 4.19
C THR A 100 -10.73 -2.99 4.54
N GLN A 101 -10.29 -3.05 5.79
CA GLN A 101 -9.06 -2.39 6.22
C GLN A 101 -7.83 -3.00 5.54
N ILE A 102 -7.72 -4.33 5.50
CA ILE A 102 -6.60 -5.02 4.86
C ILE A 102 -6.54 -4.70 3.35
N GLU A 103 -7.68 -4.66 2.67
CA GLU A 103 -7.75 -4.32 1.24
C GLU A 103 -7.28 -2.89 0.98
N LYS A 104 -7.66 -1.95 1.85
CA LYS A 104 -7.19 -0.56 1.78
C LYS A 104 -5.67 -0.48 1.98
N ASP A 105 -5.14 -1.19 2.96
CA ASP A 105 -3.71 -1.18 3.29
C ASP A 105 -2.88 -1.85 2.17
N ILE A 106 -3.37 -2.96 1.60
CA ILE A 106 -2.77 -3.57 0.40
C ILE A 106 -2.79 -2.57 -0.75
N GLY A 107 -3.91 -1.89 -1.00
CA GLY A 107 -4.00 -0.88 -2.05
C GLY A 107 -3.01 0.27 -1.88
N PHE A 108 -2.80 0.71 -0.65
CA PHE A 108 -1.79 1.72 -0.31
C PHE A 108 -0.36 1.23 -0.55
N LEU A 109 -0.01 0.05 -0.03
CA LEU A 109 1.33 -0.54 -0.15
C LEU A 109 1.64 -1.12 -1.52
N SER A 110 0.64 -1.31 -2.39
CA SER A 110 0.85 -1.74 -3.78
C SER A 110 1.50 -0.64 -4.63
N LYS A 111 1.53 0.61 -4.14
CA LYS A 111 2.20 1.72 -4.80
C LYS A 111 3.72 1.51 -4.78
N LYS A 112 4.38 1.91 -5.88
CA LYS A 112 5.84 1.74 -6.05
C LYS A 112 6.66 2.51 -5.00
N PHE A 113 6.14 3.63 -4.51
CA PHE A 113 6.81 4.46 -3.52
C PHE A 113 5.83 4.75 -2.38
N VAL A 114 6.28 4.51 -1.15
CA VAL A 114 5.52 4.75 0.08
C VAL A 114 6.42 5.55 1.00
N PHE A 115 5.95 6.69 1.47
CA PHE A 115 6.69 7.58 2.36
C PHE A 115 6.11 7.48 3.77
N LEU A 116 7.00 7.37 4.75
CA LEU A 116 6.70 7.32 6.17
C LEU A 116 6.96 8.70 6.77
N THR A 117 5.95 9.25 7.41
CA THR A 117 6.10 10.38 8.34
C THR A 117 6.11 9.79 9.74
N PRO A 118 7.08 10.08 10.61
CA PRO A 118 7.00 9.63 12.00
C PRO A 118 5.77 10.22 12.66
N ASP A 119 5.23 9.44 13.59
CA ASP A 119 4.15 9.91 14.44
C ASP A 119 4.62 11.16 15.20
N PRO A 120 3.81 12.24 15.25
CA PRO A 120 4.06 13.33 16.17
C PRO A 120 3.91 12.79 17.59
N HIS A 121 5.03 12.38 18.18
CA HIS A 121 5.09 11.85 19.54
C HIS A 121 4.59 12.91 20.52
N PRO A 122 3.53 12.64 21.33
CA PRO A 122 2.94 13.63 22.21
C PRO A 122 3.67 13.73 23.56
N ASP A 123 5.00 13.84 23.60
CA ASP A 123 5.72 14.11 24.85
C ASP A 123 6.29 15.53 24.87
N GLY A 124 5.41 16.45 25.30
CA GLY A 124 5.76 17.84 25.63
C GLY A 124 5.17 18.32 26.95
N LEU A 125 4.73 17.42 27.85
CA LEU A 125 4.22 17.81 29.17
C LEU A 125 4.85 16.97 30.29
N GLY A 126 5.74 17.62 31.06
CA GLY A 126 5.99 17.26 32.45
C GLY A 126 7.46 17.19 32.86
N GLY A 127 8.03 18.30 33.34
CA GLY A 127 9.35 18.26 33.98
C GLY A 127 10.00 19.60 34.31
N GLY A 128 9.28 20.51 34.96
CA GLY A 128 9.85 21.75 35.48
C GLY A 128 9.37 22.02 36.90
N GLY A 129 9.90 21.26 37.86
CA GLY A 129 9.78 21.58 39.28
C GLY A 129 10.76 22.70 39.64
N GLY A 130 10.22 23.75 40.26
CA GLY A 130 10.90 24.90 40.83
C GLY A 130 9.89 25.80 41.51
#